data_AF-A0A1A8RIR5-F1
#
_entry.id   AF-A0A1A8RIR5-F1
#
_cell.length_a   1.000
_cell.length_b   1.000
_cell.length_c   1.000
_cell.angle_alpha   90.00
_cell.angle_beta   90.00
_cell.angle_gamma   90.00
#
_symmetry.space_group_name_H-M   'P 1'
#
loop_
_entity.id
_entity.type
_entity.pdbx_description
1 polymer ?
#
loop_
_entity_poly.entity_id
_entity_poly.type
_entity_poly.pdbx_seq_one_letter_code
_entity_poly.pdbx_strand_id
1 'polypeptide(L)'
;MDFTSGGGGTNELHNNQIYQCEESKPLLGEMSEGNNNTKVGAGPCKRTLHHCSSSGMRYKLLHEGDIQVCVVKHPRTFFSKILTSKFLRRWEPHHLTLTDSGLTSATPTGYMETPLSYSSIEDLQLLSWDNAPKYCVQLSSPVGTILLQAANSYLRDQWFHSLQWKKKIYKYRKVLNNPSRWDVVLKEIRALVDMALSSPLQDESIHQAPLHIISTLLAENSNLSAQDHENIIVAIAPLLENNHPPPDLCEFFCKHCRERPRSMVVIEVFTPVVQRILKHNMDFGKCPRLRLFTQEYILALNELNGGMEVVKKFVHSMHGPTGQCPHPRVLPNLVAVCLAAIYSCYEEFINSRDNSPSLKEIRNGCQQQNDRKPPMPLRLLRPEPLTPPPTTLLLLSTAPSPPQPPPPAPTNP
;
A
#
# COMPACT_ATOMS: atom_id res chain seq x y z
N MET A 1 -24.16 45.98 -48.46
CA MET A 1 -23.18 47.07 -48.59
C MET A 1 -23.72 48.27 -47.82
N ASP A 2 -23.10 48.86 -46.82
CA ASP A 2 -21.92 48.52 -46.02
C ASP A 2 -21.93 49.34 -44.72
N PHE A 3 -21.49 48.67 -43.65
CA PHE A 3 -20.81 49.07 -42.42
C PHE A 3 -21.11 50.38 -41.65
N THR A 4 -21.58 50.13 -40.42
CA THR A 4 -21.84 50.99 -39.25
C THR A 4 -20.63 51.22 -38.33
N SER A 5 -20.43 52.51 -37.98
CA SER A 5 -20.50 53.14 -36.63
C SER A 5 -19.56 52.64 -35.52
N GLY A 6 -18.81 53.49 -34.79
CA GLY A 6 -19.19 54.74 -34.08
C GLY A 6 -19.20 54.42 -32.56
N GLY A 7 -18.18 54.78 -31.77
CA GLY A 7 -18.10 56.01 -30.95
C GLY A 7 -19.07 55.96 -29.75
N GLY A 8 -18.73 56.15 -28.48
CA GLY A 8 -17.54 56.54 -27.73
C GLY A 8 -17.92 56.81 -26.25
N GLY A 9 -16.95 57.25 -25.43
CA GLY A 9 -17.11 57.90 -24.10
C GLY A 9 -17.18 56.98 -22.86
N THR A 10 -16.12 56.77 -22.06
CA THR A 10 -15.57 57.56 -20.92
C THR A 10 -16.35 57.49 -19.59
N ASN A 11 -15.83 56.75 -18.58
CA ASN A 11 -15.19 57.30 -17.36
C ASN A 11 -14.95 56.24 -16.25
N GLU A 12 -13.68 56.10 -15.88
CA GLU A 12 -13.07 56.12 -14.54
C GLU A 12 -13.69 55.51 -13.24
N LEU A 13 -12.79 54.80 -12.53
CA LEU A 13 -12.57 54.63 -11.06
C LEU A 13 -12.98 53.32 -10.34
N HIS A 14 -11.93 52.66 -9.83
CA HIS A 14 -11.75 51.86 -8.59
C HIS A 14 -12.99 51.26 -7.87
N ASN A 15 -12.96 49.95 -7.55
CA ASN A 15 -12.64 49.42 -6.20
C ASN A 15 -12.93 47.90 -6.08
N ASN A 16 -12.22 47.26 -5.14
CA ASN A 16 -12.38 45.90 -4.62
C ASN A 16 -13.81 45.55 -4.17
N GLN A 17 -14.26 44.30 -4.37
CA GLN A 17 -14.79 43.41 -3.31
C GLN A 17 -15.27 42.05 -3.86
N ILE A 18 -14.60 40.99 -3.38
CA ILE A 18 -15.11 39.73 -2.83
C ILE A 18 -16.57 39.37 -3.21
N TYR A 19 -16.74 38.38 -4.09
CA TYR A 19 -18.04 37.70 -4.28
C TYR A 19 -18.20 36.57 -3.26
N GLN A 20 -19.14 36.76 -2.34
CA GLN A 20 -19.82 35.68 -1.60
C GLN A 20 -20.77 34.95 -2.56
N CYS A 21 -20.81 33.61 -2.51
CA CYS A 21 -21.80 32.80 -3.22
C CYS A 21 -22.81 32.25 -2.18
N GLU A 22 -24.09 32.41 -2.49
CA GLU A 22 -25.23 32.34 -1.59
C GLU A 22 -25.60 30.94 -1.07
N GLU A 23 -26.19 30.96 0.13
CA GLU A 23 -26.70 29.85 0.92
C GLU A 23 -28.19 29.62 0.60
N SER A 24 -28.53 28.44 0.07
CA SER A 24 -29.92 28.05 -0.22
C SER A 24 -30.59 27.41 1.00
N LYS A 25 -31.57 28.12 1.59
CA LYS A 25 -32.47 27.61 2.64
C LYS A 25 -33.51 26.60 2.10
N PRO A 26 -33.94 25.61 2.92
CA PRO A 26 -35.07 24.73 2.59
C PRO A 26 -36.42 25.31 3.07
N LEU A 27 -37.47 25.02 2.30
CA LEU A 27 -38.87 25.39 2.59
C LEU A 27 -39.49 24.44 3.62
N LEU A 28 -40.10 25.03 4.65
CA LEU A 28 -40.85 24.37 5.73
C LEU A 28 -42.34 24.44 5.39
N GLY A 29 -43.05 23.31 5.52
CA GLY A 29 -44.51 23.24 5.59
C GLY A 29 -44.89 22.51 6.87
N GLU A 30 -45.52 23.21 7.81
CA GLU A 30 -46.08 22.66 9.05
C GLU A 30 -47.45 22.01 8.78
N MET A 31 -47.74 20.90 9.48
CA MET A 31 -49.07 20.63 10.04
C MET A 31 -48.99 19.57 11.16
N SER A 32 -49.95 19.66 12.08
CA SER A 32 -49.91 19.32 13.51
C SER A 32 -50.25 17.85 13.89
N GLU A 33 -49.72 17.47 15.05
CA GLU A 33 -50.17 16.55 16.12
C GLU A 33 -50.74 15.12 15.86
N GLY A 34 -50.22 14.14 16.63
CA GLY A 34 -50.95 12.91 16.96
C GLY A 34 -50.14 11.66 17.39
N ASN A 35 -49.90 11.52 18.70
CA ASN A 35 -49.89 10.27 19.51
C ASN A 35 -48.85 9.12 19.31
N ASN A 36 -48.09 8.87 20.39
CA ASN A 36 -47.63 7.61 21.03
C ASN A 36 -47.37 6.33 20.20
N ASN A 37 -46.10 5.88 20.10
CA ASN A 37 -45.54 4.66 20.73
C ASN A 37 -44.15 4.28 20.17
N THR A 38 -43.28 3.78 21.07
CA THR A 38 -42.08 2.92 20.89
C THR A 38 -41.68 2.48 19.47
N LYS A 39 -40.48 2.88 18.99
CA LYS A 39 -39.49 1.97 18.37
C LYS A 39 -38.11 2.59 18.11
N VAL A 40 -37.13 1.72 18.28
CA VAL A 40 -35.67 1.82 18.04
C VAL A 40 -35.35 2.13 16.57
N GLY A 41 -34.34 2.97 16.32
CA GLY A 41 -33.78 3.18 14.98
C GLY A 41 -32.67 4.22 14.91
N ALA A 42 -31.47 3.88 15.39
CA ALA A 42 -30.26 4.65 15.12
C ALA A 42 -29.85 4.45 13.65
N GLY A 43 -30.05 5.47 12.82
CA GLY A 43 -29.61 5.50 11.42
C GLY A 43 -28.10 5.76 11.31
N PRO A 44 -27.43 5.25 10.25
CA PRO A 44 -25.99 5.37 10.12
C PRO A 44 -25.62 6.80 9.72
N CYS A 45 -24.78 7.43 10.54
CA CYS A 45 -24.07 8.66 10.17
C CYS A 45 -23.21 8.39 8.93
N LYS A 46 -23.73 8.70 7.75
CA LYS A 46 -22.93 8.86 6.53
C LYS A 46 -22.03 10.09 6.75
N ARG A 47 -20.84 9.87 7.30
CA ARG A 47 -19.72 10.79 7.09
C ARG A 47 -19.38 10.71 5.61
N THR A 48 -19.75 11.73 4.86
CA THR A 48 -19.19 11.98 3.54
C THR A 48 -17.68 12.02 3.75
N LEU A 49 -16.98 10.98 3.29
CA LEU A 49 -15.52 10.98 3.22
C LEU A 49 -15.16 12.10 2.24
N HIS A 50 -14.96 13.30 2.75
CA HIS A 50 -14.06 14.24 2.11
C HIS A 50 -12.74 13.51 2.05
N HIS A 51 -12.46 12.96 0.86
CA HIS A 51 -11.12 12.61 0.47
C HIS A 51 -10.31 13.90 0.68
N CYS A 52 -9.60 14.00 1.81
CA CYS A 52 -8.53 14.96 1.96
C CYS A 52 -7.41 14.52 1.02
N SER A 53 -7.67 14.58 -0.29
CA SER A 53 -6.63 14.72 -1.29
C SER A 53 -6.01 16.07 -0.98
N SER A 54 -4.97 16.09 -0.15
CA SER A 54 -4.14 17.26 0.01
C SER A 54 -3.71 17.64 -1.41
N SER A 55 -4.23 18.74 -1.92
CA SER A 55 -3.94 19.30 -3.24
C SER A 55 -2.52 19.87 -3.24
N GLY A 56 -1.53 19.01 -3.00
CA GLY A 56 -0.12 19.32 -2.88
C GLY A 56 0.71 18.34 -3.72
N MET A 57 1.91 18.77 -4.10
CA MET A 57 2.86 17.96 -4.84
C MET A 57 3.15 16.65 -4.10
N ARG A 58 3.26 15.56 -4.86
CA ARG A 58 3.52 14.21 -4.36
C ARG A 58 4.93 13.79 -4.76
N TYR A 59 5.64 13.12 -3.86
CA TYR A 59 7.06 12.81 -4.05
C TYR A 59 7.32 11.31 -3.91
N LYS A 60 8.19 10.73 -4.73
CA LYS A 60 8.65 9.34 -4.52
C LYS A 60 9.59 9.29 -3.31
N LEU A 61 9.47 8.26 -2.46
CA LEU A 61 10.41 8.03 -1.36
C LEU A 61 11.81 7.74 -1.91
N LEU A 62 12.79 8.56 -1.51
CA LEU A 62 14.19 8.31 -1.84
C LEU A 62 14.77 7.26 -0.90
N HIS A 63 15.53 6.35 -1.51
CA HIS A 63 16.37 5.36 -0.82
C HIS A 63 17.84 5.71 -0.97
N GLU A 64 18.21 6.31 -2.10
CA GLU A 64 19.54 6.84 -2.37
C GLU A 64 19.48 7.93 -3.43
N GLY A 65 20.59 8.64 -3.64
CA GLY A 65 20.75 9.57 -4.75
C GLY A 65 21.95 10.50 -4.62
N ASP A 66 22.28 11.16 -5.73
CA ASP A 66 23.36 12.14 -5.79
C ASP A 66 22.93 13.48 -5.21
N ILE A 67 23.79 14.08 -4.39
CA ILE A 67 23.56 15.36 -3.74
C ILE A 67 24.87 16.07 -3.39
N GLN A 68 24.84 17.40 -3.35
CA GLN A 68 25.98 18.19 -2.87
C GLN A 68 25.86 18.36 -1.35
N VAL A 69 26.94 18.09 -0.64
CA VAL A 69 26.99 18.17 0.83
C VAL A 69 27.97 19.26 1.26
N CYS A 70 27.59 20.06 2.24
CA CYS A 70 28.47 21.02 2.89
C CYS A 70 28.26 20.94 4.40
N VAL A 71 29.34 20.90 5.18
CA VAL A 71 29.25 20.86 6.64
C VAL A 71 29.89 22.08 7.25
N VAL A 72 29.13 22.72 8.13
CA VAL A 72 29.54 23.88 8.90
C VAL A 72 29.68 23.43 10.35
N LYS A 73 30.92 23.21 10.77
CA LYS A 73 31.26 22.91 12.17
C LYS A 73 31.23 24.21 12.95
N HIS A 74 30.42 24.28 14.01
CA HIS A 74 30.40 25.43 14.91
C HIS A 74 30.12 24.98 16.35
N PRO A 75 30.70 25.66 17.36
CA PRO A 75 30.17 25.60 18.71
C PRO A 75 28.81 26.32 18.74
N ARG A 76 27.85 25.78 19.50
CA ARG A 76 26.39 26.05 19.57
C ARG A 76 25.89 27.52 19.59
N THR A 77 26.70 28.55 19.39
CA THR A 77 26.36 29.97 19.64
C THR A 77 26.63 30.98 18.50
N PHE A 78 27.10 30.59 17.31
CA PHE A 78 27.48 31.56 16.24
C PHE A 78 26.78 31.33 14.87
N PHE A 79 25.46 31.10 14.88
CA PHE A 79 24.70 30.67 13.71
C PHE A 79 24.61 31.70 12.56
N SER A 80 24.36 32.98 12.82
CA SER A 80 24.02 33.91 11.73
C SER A 80 25.23 34.38 10.91
N LYS A 81 26.39 34.60 11.53
CA LYS A 81 27.55 35.20 10.86
C LYS A 81 28.43 34.22 10.08
N ILE A 82 28.54 32.97 10.54
CA ILE A 82 29.38 31.95 9.90
C ILE A 82 28.70 31.40 8.64
N LEU A 83 27.38 31.24 8.69
CA LEU A 83 26.61 30.79 7.54
C LEU A 83 26.59 31.86 6.43
N THR A 84 26.63 33.15 6.72
CA THR A 84 26.70 34.18 5.67
C THR A 84 28.06 34.27 4.96
N SER A 85 29.13 33.67 5.51
CA SER A 85 30.46 33.73 4.90
C SER A 85 30.62 32.71 3.77
N LYS A 86 30.79 33.20 2.53
CA LYS A 86 31.03 32.38 1.34
C LYS A 86 32.38 31.65 1.36
N PHE A 87 33.33 32.12 2.17
CA PHE A 87 34.72 31.65 2.16
C PHE A 87 34.99 30.36 2.95
N LEU A 88 34.00 29.83 3.68
CA LEU A 88 34.17 28.64 4.53
C LEU A 88 33.33 27.43 4.09
N ARG A 89 32.62 27.53 2.94
CA ARG A 89 31.68 26.51 2.47
C ARG A 89 32.31 25.70 1.33
N ARG A 90 32.95 24.58 1.65
CA ARG A 90 33.33 23.57 0.65
C ARG A 90 32.14 22.66 0.41
N TRP A 91 31.73 22.54 -0.85
CA TRP A 91 30.71 21.58 -1.29
C TRP A 91 31.40 20.35 -1.87
N GLU A 92 30.92 19.18 -1.47
CA GLU A 92 31.44 17.89 -1.92
C GLU A 92 30.29 17.08 -2.54
N PRO A 93 30.49 16.51 -3.74
CA PRO A 93 29.50 15.62 -4.34
C PRO A 93 29.50 14.28 -3.60
N HIS A 94 28.32 13.81 -3.21
CA HIS A 94 28.13 12.50 -2.61
C HIS A 94 26.96 11.76 -3.24
N HIS A 95 27.09 10.45 -3.31
CA HIS A 95 25.96 9.55 -3.50
C HIS A 95 25.52 9.03 -2.13
N LEU A 96 24.39 9.51 -1.62
CA LEU A 96 23.92 9.18 -0.27
C LEU A 96 22.87 8.08 -0.31
N THR A 97 22.95 7.14 0.63
CA THR A 97 21.94 6.09 0.87
C THR A 97 21.25 6.34 2.22
N LEU A 98 19.91 6.32 2.21
CA LEU A 98 19.03 6.46 3.38
C LEU A 98 18.73 5.08 3.97
N THR A 99 19.65 4.61 4.80
CA THR A 99 19.55 3.33 5.51
C THR A 99 18.48 3.37 6.62
N ASP A 100 18.33 2.26 7.35
CA ASP A 100 17.41 2.17 8.49
C ASP A 100 17.87 2.97 9.72
N SER A 101 19.17 3.24 9.86
CA SER A 101 19.76 3.86 11.07
C SER A 101 20.38 5.25 10.84
N GLY A 102 20.57 5.65 9.58
CA GLY A 102 21.17 6.92 9.21
C GLY A 102 21.45 7.09 7.72
N LEU A 103 22.29 8.06 7.39
CA LEU A 103 22.77 8.35 6.05
C LEU A 103 24.20 7.84 5.88
N THR A 104 24.48 7.17 4.77
CA THR A 104 25.81 6.72 4.38
C THR A 104 26.19 7.29 3.03
N SER A 105 27.47 7.58 2.78
CA SER A 105 27.96 7.99 1.47
C SER A 105 28.67 6.82 0.78
N ALA A 106 28.45 6.63 -0.52
CA ALA A 106 29.21 5.67 -1.33
C ALA A 106 30.68 6.08 -1.49
N THR A 107 30.96 7.38 -1.35
CA THR A 107 32.30 7.96 -1.24
C THR A 107 32.46 8.50 0.18
N PRO A 108 32.83 7.67 1.17
CA PRO A 108 32.98 8.09 2.56
C PRO A 108 34.27 8.89 2.72
N THR A 109 34.25 10.14 2.28
CA THR A 109 35.35 11.09 2.36
C THR A 109 34.87 12.39 2.95
N GLY A 110 35.82 13.21 3.41
CA GLY A 110 35.57 14.58 3.86
C GLY A 110 34.49 14.63 4.93
N TYR A 111 33.36 15.24 4.61
CA TYR A 111 32.28 15.45 5.57
C TYR A 111 31.37 14.24 5.84
N MET A 112 31.45 13.20 5.01
CA MET A 112 30.68 11.96 5.13
C MET A 112 31.58 10.73 5.31
N GLU A 113 32.77 10.92 5.89
CA GLU A 113 33.69 9.82 6.24
C GLU A 113 33.03 8.80 7.18
N THR A 114 32.20 9.27 8.12
CA THR A 114 31.40 8.41 9.00
C THR A 114 29.90 8.53 8.70
N PRO A 115 29.13 7.43 8.81
CA PRO A 115 27.68 7.48 8.68
C PRO A 115 27.02 8.48 9.66
N LEU A 116 26.05 9.27 9.17
CA LEU A 116 25.28 10.19 9.99
C LEU A 116 24.04 9.49 10.55
N SER A 117 24.03 9.17 11.84
CA SER A 117 22.87 8.51 12.47
C SER A 117 21.66 9.44 12.58
N TYR A 118 20.46 8.90 12.36
CA TYR A 118 19.21 9.66 12.56
C TYR A 118 19.03 10.18 14.00
N SER A 119 19.58 9.49 15.01
CA SER A 119 19.54 9.98 16.40
C SER A 119 20.40 11.22 16.65
N SER A 120 21.39 11.48 15.79
CA SER A 120 22.26 12.65 15.91
C SER A 120 21.70 13.90 15.24
N ILE A 121 20.69 13.74 14.38
CA ILE A 121 20.01 14.85 13.73
C ILE A 121 19.00 15.41 14.72
N GLU A 122 19.22 16.61 15.25
CA GLU A 122 18.30 17.30 16.16
C GLU A 122 17.10 17.83 15.35
N ASP A 123 17.35 18.53 14.25
CA ASP A 123 16.33 19.20 13.45
C ASP A 123 16.56 19.10 11.94
N LEU A 124 15.48 19.19 11.16
CA LEU A 124 15.48 19.18 9.71
C LEU A 124 14.61 20.32 9.17
N GLN A 125 15.21 21.24 8.41
CA GLN A 125 14.53 22.42 7.89
C GLN A 125 14.85 22.66 6.41
N LEU A 126 13.93 23.31 5.69
CA LEU A 126 14.25 23.89 4.39
C LEU A 126 14.98 25.21 4.60
N LEU A 127 16.14 25.38 3.96
CA LEU A 127 16.95 26.57 4.16
C LEU A 127 16.23 27.80 3.58
N SER A 128 15.95 28.79 4.42
CA SER A 128 15.21 30.00 4.05
C SER A 128 15.75 31.25 4.75
N TRP A 129 16.70 31.94 4.10
CA TRP A 129 17.14 33.31 4.45
C TRP A 129 17.69 34.03 3.22
N ASP A 130 17.92 35.34 3.33
CA ASP A 130 18.45 36.16 2.24
C ASP A 130 19.84 35.70 1.79
N ASN A 131 20.00 35.45 0.48
CA ASN A 131 21.21 34.89 -0.15
C ASN A 131 21.55 33.44 0.26
N ALA A 132 20.60 32.69 0.82
CA ALA A 132 20.78 31.25 1.02
C ALA A 132 21.10 30.53 -0.30
N PRO A 133 21.99 29.52 -0.30
CA PRO A 133 22.10 28.61 -1.43
C PRO A 133 20.73 28.03 -1.77
N LYS A 134 20.40 28.06 -3.07
CA LYS A 134 19.11 27.54 -3.55
C LYS A 134 19.04 26.04 -3.35
N TYR A 135 17.82 25.56 -3.14
CA TYR A 135 17.47 24.13 -3.11
C TYR A 135 18.14 23.33 -2.00
N CYS A 136 18.35 23.95 -0.83
CA CYS A 136 19.02 23.32 0.30
C CYS A 136 18.07 22.80 1.39
N VAL A 137 18.43 21.63 1.92
CA VAL A 137 17.91 21.07 3.17
C VAL A 137 18.99 21.20 4.24
N GLN A 138 18.60 21.66 5.42
CA GLN A 138 19.46 21.83 6.58
C GLN A 138 19.20 20.73 7.61
N LEU A 139 20.26 20.03 8.02
CA LEU A 139 20.27 19.06 9.10
C LEU A 139 21.09 19.65 10.25
N SER A 140 20.45 19.88 11.39
CA SER A 140 21.13 20.37 12.59
C SER A 140 21.57 19.20 13.46
N SER A 141 22.80 19.24 13.98
CA SER A 141 23.41 18.25 14.85
C SER A 141 24.15 18.94 16.01
N PRO A 142 24.40 18.26 17.15
CA PRO A 142 25.19 18.81 18.24
C PRO A 142 26.58 19.30 17.82
N VAL A 143 27.15 18.71 16.77
CA VAL A 143 28.52 18.95 16.27
C VAL A 143 28.57 20.03 15.19
N GLY A 144 27.42 20.43 14.65
CA GLY A 144 27.32 21.46 13.62
C GLY A 144 26.13 21.26 12.70
N THR A 145 26.20 21.88 11.53
CA THR A 145 25.11 21.89 10.55
C THR A 145 25.56 21.26 9.24
N ILE A 146 24.75 20.35 8.71
CA ILE A 146 24.96 19.69 7.42
C ILE A 146 23.93 20.27 6.44
N LEU A 147 24.40 20.78 5.33
CA LEU A 147 23.58 21.30 4.24
C LEU A 147 23.62 20.32 3.08
N LEU A 148 22.45 19.97 2.59
CA LEU A 148 22.25 19.13 1.42
C LEU A 148 21.67 19.98 0.30
N GLN A 149 22.37 20.15 -0.80
CA GLN A 149 21.92 20.94 -1.95
C GLN A 149 21.50 20.03 -3.10
N ALA A 150 20.21 20.08 -3.43
CA ALA A 150 19.64 19.38 -4.57
C ALA A 150 19.75 20.22 -5.87
N ALA A 151 19.59 19.58 -7.02
CA ALA A 151 19.67 20.26 -8.31
C ALA A 151 18.49 21.20 -8.59
N ASN A 152 17.33 20.97 -7.97
CA ASN A 152 16.13 21.78 -8.15
C ASN A 152 15.20 21.69 -6.92
N SER A 153 14.14 22.51 -6.90
CA SER A 153 13.17 22.58 -5.79
C SER A 153 12.44 21.25 -5.56
N TYR A 154 12.05 20.56 -6.62
CA TYR A 154 11.36 19.28 -6.51
C TYR A 154 12.23 18.23 -5.80
N LEU A 155 13.49 18.09 -6.22
CA LEU A 155 14.43 17.17 -5.58
C LEU A 155 14.75 17.59 -4.15
N ARG A 156 14.87 18.90 -3.84
CA ARG A 156 15.04 19.38 -2.45
C ARG A 156 13.89 18.88 -1.58
N ASP A 157 12.65 19.09 -2.01
CA ASP A 157 11.46 18.72 -1.23
C ASP A 157 11.33 17.19 -1.12
N GLN A 158 11.70 16.47 -2.18
CA GLN A 158 11.78 15.01 -2.17
C GLN A 158 12.78 14.50 -1.13
N TRP A 159 14.00 15.08 -1.08
CA TRP A 159 15.01 14.78 -0.07
C TRP A 159 14.52 15.11 1.34
N PHE A 160 13.94 16.29 1.52
CA PHE A 160 13.39 16.74 2.81
C PHE A 160 12.35 15.76 3.35
N HIS A 161 11.31 15.45 2.57
CA HIS A 161 10.25 14.56 3.02
C HIS A 161 10.74 13.11 3.24
N SER A 162 11.66 12.62 2.40
CA SER A 162 12.25 11.28 2.57
C SER A 162 13.08 11.18 3.86
N LEU A 163 13.88 12.22 4.17
CA LEU A 163 14.65 12.28 5.41
C LEU A 163 13.76 12.41 6.64
N GLN A 164 12.71 13.24 6.59
CA GLN A 164 11.73 13.33 7.67
C GLN A 164 11.08 11.98 7.94
N TRP A 165 10.65 11.28 6.88
CA TRP A 165 10.04 9.98 6.98
C TRP A 165 10.98 8.96 7.63
N LYS A 166 12.20 8.81 7.09
CA LYS A 166 13.19 7.84 7.59
C LYS A 166 13.58 8.11 9.06
N LYS A 167 13.85 9.37 9.41
CA LYS A 167 14.15 9.77 10.81
C LYS A 167 12.99 9.46 11.75
N LYS A 168 11.75 9.75 11.33
CA LYS A 168 10.55 9.48 12.13
C LYS A 168 10.31 7.97 12.31
N ILE A 169 10.40 7.18 11.23
CA ILE A 169 10.29 5.72 11.29
C ILE A 169 11.35 5.12 12.24
N TYR A 170 12.60 5.58 12.16
CA TYR A 170 13.65 5.18 13.09
C TYR A 170 13.29 5.49 14.55
N LYS A 171 12.75 6.70 14.81
CA LYS A 171 12.27 7.08 16.15
C LYS A 171 11.17 6.13 16.64
N TYR A 172 10.14 5.86 15.83
CA TYR A 172 9.03 4.98 16.25
C TYR A 172 9.49 3.55 16.50
N ARG A 173 10.38 3.00 15.66
CA ARG A 173 11.00 1.70 15.92
C ARG A 173 11.63 1.68 17.31
N LYS A 174 12.40 2.69 17.70
CA LYS A 174 13.01 2.77 19.03
C LYS A 174 12.01 2.95 20.17
N VAL A 175 11.06 3.87 20.02
CA VAL A 175 10.09 4.20 21.07
C VAL A 175 9.15 3.03 21.35
N LEU A 176 8.74 2.31 20.31
CA LEU A 176 7.82 1.19 20.43
C LEU A 176 8.51 -0.12 20.85
N ASN A 177 9.83 -0.27 20.64
CA ASN A 177 10.58 -1.46 21.05
C ASN A 177 10.82 -1.59 22.58
N ASN A 178 10.51 -0.56 23.37
CA ASN A 178 10.60 -0.63 24.84
C ASN A 178 9.39 0.04 25.48
N PRO A 179 8.21 -0.61 25.41
CA PRO A 179 6.96 -0.02 25.88
C PRO A 179 6.98 0.08 27.41
N SER A 180 6.97 1.30 27.94
CA SER A 180 6.86 1.52 29.39
C SER A 180 5.40 1.58 29.85
N ARG A 181 4.55 2.29 29.09
CA ARG A 181 3.12 2.48 29.39
C ARG A 181 2.29 2.41 28.11
N TRP A 182 1.27 1.55 28.11
CA TRP A 182 0.42 1.31 26.93
C TRP A 182 -0.38 2.53 26.47
N ASP A 183 -0.78 3.43 27.37
CA ASP A 183 -1.41 4.71 26.97
C ASP A 183 -0.51 5.54 26.06
N VAL A 184 0.79 5.58 26.39
CA VAL A 184 1.80 6.33 25.64
C VAL A 184 2.07 5.62 24.33
N VAL A 185 2.24 4.30 24.36
CA VAL A 185 2.43 3.47 23.16
C VAL A 185 1.28 3.67 22.18
N LEU A 186 0.03 3.64 22.65
CA LEU A 186 -1.15 3.84 21.84
C LEU A 186 -1.21 5.26 21.24
N LYS A 187 -0.79 6.28 21.98
CA LYS A 187 -0.65 7.64 21.45
C LYS A 187 0.39 7.72 20.34
N GLU A 188 1.55 7.06 20.51
CA GLU A 188 2.59 7.00 19.49
C GLU A 188 2.16 6.19 18.26
N ILE A 189 1.40 5.10 18.42
CA ILE A 189 0.80 4.34 17.32
C ILE A 189 -0.14 5.24 16.49
N ARG A 190 -1.04 5.98 17.15
CA ARG A 190 -1.93 6.91 16.43
C ARG A 190 -1.15 7.97 15.68
N ALA A 191 -0.14 8.58 16.32
CA ALA A 191 0.72 9.57 15.67
C ALA A 191 1.50 8.99 14.47
N LEU A 192 1.93 7.73 14.55
CA LEU A 192 2.59 7.02 13.46
C LEU A 192 1.63 6.77 12.28
N VAL A 193 0.38 6.36 12.57
CA VAL A 193 -0.67 6.18 11.58
C VAL A 193 -1.02 7.51 10.90
N ASP A 194 -1.26 8.57 11.68
CA ASP A 194 -1.58 9.91 11.18
C ASP A 194 -0.47 10.42 10.25
N MET A 195 0.79 10.21 10.65
CA MET A 195 1.95 10.57 9.84
C MET A 195 1.99 9.86 8.49
N ALA A 196 1.65 8.56 8.45
CA ALA A 196 1.62 7.80 7.22
C ALA A 196 0.52 8.32 6.28
N LEU A 197 -0.68 8.56 6.82
CA LEU A 197 -1.83 9.05 6.07
C LEU A 197 -1.64 10.49 5.57
N SER A 198 -0.97 11.34 6.34
CA SER A 198 -0.70 12.74 5.96
C SER A 198 0.57 12.91 5.14
N SER A 199 1.28 11.82 4.79
CA SER A 199 2.56 11.90 4.10
C SER A 199 2.37 12.34 2.64
N PRO A 200 3.18 13.28 2.13
CA PRO A 200 3.20 13.63 0.71
C PRO A 200 3.93 12.57 -0.14
N LEU A 201 4.53 11.55 0.49
CA LEU A 201 5.29 10.51 -0.19
C LEU A 201 4.38 9.47 -0.87
N GLN A 202 4.76 9.00 -2.05
CA GLN A 202 4.10 7.96 -2.82
C GLN A 202 4.99 6.72 -2.92
N ASP A 203 4.90 5.88 -1.91
CA ASP A 203 5.56 4.57 -1.89
C ASP A 203 4.68 3.62 -1.06
N GLU A 204 4.63 2.34 -1.44
CA GLU A 204 3.85 1.34 -0.70
C GLU A 204 4.35 1.21 0.75
N SER A 205 5.67 1.36 0.95
CA SER A 205 6.30 1.30 2.27
C SER A 205 5.79 2.38 3.23
N ILE A 206 5.21 3.48 2.75
CA ILE A 206 4.66 4.54 3.60
C ILE A 206 3.54 4.00 4.49
N HIS A 207 2.69 3.12 3.95
CA HIS A 207 1.58 2.55 4.71
C HIS A 207 1.95 1.18 5.31
N GLN A 208 2.87 0.44 4.69
CA GLN A 208 3.29 -0.87 5.18
C GLN A 208 4.26 -0.80 6.37
N ALA A 209 5.19 0.16 6.40
CA ALA A 209 6.18 0.26 7.48
C ALA A 209 5.53 0.43 8.88
N PRO A 210 4.52 1.31 9.07
CA PRO A 210 3.76 1.35 10.32
C PRO A 210 3.16 0.01 10.74
N LEU A 211 2.51 -0.69 9.81
CA LEU A 211 1.89 -1.99 10.08
C LEU A 211 2.93 -3.03 10.50
N HIS A 212 4.12 -3.04 9.86
CA HIS A 212 5.21 -3.92 10.25
C HIS A 212 5.75 -3.60 11.65
N ILE A 213 5.96 -2.33 11.99
CA ILE A 213 6.44 -1.94 13.34
C ILE A 213 5.44 -2.40 14.41
N ILE A 214 4.15 -2.21 14.16
CA ILE A 214 3.08 -2.58 15.10
C ILE A 214 2.93 -4.10 15.18
N SER A 215 3.09 -4.80 14.05
CA SER A 215 3.12 -6.27 14.00
C SER A 215 4.23 -6.83 14.89
N THR A 216 5.45 -6.27 14.81
CA THR A 216 6.57 -6.67 15.68
C THR A 216 6.27 -6.36 17.15
N LEU A 217 5.76 -5.16 17.46
CA LEU A 217 5.37 -4.78 18.82
C LEU A 217 4.39 -5.78 19.43
N LEU A 218 3.35 -6.17 18.69
CA LEU A 218 2.33 -7.11 19.17
C LEU A 218 2.89 -8.54 19.34
N ALA A 219 3.78 -8.97 18.45
CA ALA A 219 4.43 -10.28 18.56
C ALA A 219 5.32 -10.39 19.81
N GLU A 220 5.98 -9.31 20.19
CA GLU A 220 6.87 -9.26 21.36
C GLU A 220 6.13 -9.03 22.70
N ASN A 221 4.87 -8.60 22.66
CA ASN A 221 4.10 -8.21 23.85
C ASN A 221 2.79 -8.99 23.96
N SER A 222 2.84 -10.19 24.53
CA SER A 222 1.68 -11.08 24.68
C SER A 222 0.78 -10.77 25.88
N ASN A 223 1.23 -9.96 26.84
CA ASN A 223 0.53 -9.65 28.10
C ASN A 223 -0.42 -8.44 28.01
N LEU A 224 -0.98 -8.18 26.84
CA LEU A 224 -1.90 -7.08 26.61
C LEU A 224 -3.29 -7.39 27.14
N SER A 225 -3.97 -6.38 27.69
CA SER A 225 -5.38 -6.54 28.03
C SER A 225 -6.22 -6.61 26.75
N ALA A 226 -7.41 -7.19 26.85
CA ALA A 226 -8.30 -7.25 25.70
C ALA A 226 -8.74 -5.85 25.21
N GLN A 227 -8.84 -4.88 26.11
CA GLN A 227 -9.14 -3.50 25.74
C GLN A 227 -7.99 -2.88 24.94
N ASP A 228 -6.74 -3.20 25.30
CA ASP A 228 -5.56 -2.73 24.57
C ASP A 228 -5.51 -3.32 23.16
N HIS A 229 -5.85 -4.61 23.00
CA HIS A 229 -5.99 -5.23 21.68
C HIS A 229 -6.96 -4.45 20.80
N GLU A 230 -8.18 -4.20 21.29
CA GLU A 230 -9.21 -3.51 20.53
C GLU A 230 -8.80 -2.06 20.21
N ASN A 231 -8.21 -1.36 21.17
CA ASN A 231 -7.71 0.00 21.00
C ASN A 231 -6.62 0.10 19.92
N ILE A 232 -5.70 -0.87 19.87
CA ILE A 232 -4.64 -0.92 18.86
C ILE A 232 -5.23 -1.21 17.49
N ILE A 233 -6.15 -2.17 17.38
CA ILE A 233 -6.80 -2.52 16.10
C ILE A 233 -7.55 -1.31 15.53
N VAL A 234 -8.31 -0.60 16.37
CA VAL A 234 -9.01 0.63 15.96
C VAL A 234 -8.03 1.70 15.51
N ALA A 235 -6.89 1.86 16.21
CA ALA A 235 -5.89 2.86 15.85
C ALA A 235 -5.26 2.61 14.47
N ILE A 236 -5.08 1.35 14.07
CA ILE A 236 -4.47 0.99 12.77
C ILE A 236 -5.48 0.78 11.63
N ALA A 237 -6.78 0.73 11.95
CA ALA A 237 -7.84 0.50 10.98
C ALA A 237 -7.74 1.37 9.71
N PRO A 238 -7.42 2.68 9.78
CA PRO A 238 -7.28 3.50 8.58
C PRO A 238 -6.23 3.01 7.58
N LEU A 239 -5.15 2.36 8.06
CA LEU A 239 -4.13 1.78 7.17
C LEU A 239 -4.62 0.47 6.55
N LEU A 240 -5.38 -0.33 7.29
CA LEU A 240 -5.90 -1.63 6.84
C LEU A 240 -6.97 -1.50 5.75
N GLU A 241 -7.69 -0.38 5.71
CA GLU A 241 -8.67 -0.09 4.65
C GLU A 241 -8.04 -0.17 3.25
N ASN A 242 -6.75 0.16 3.13
CA ASN A 242 -6.08 0.24 1.84
C ASN A 242 -4.83 -0.63 1.69
N ASN A 243 -4.49 -1.43 2.70
CA ASN A 243 -3.25 -2.21 2.73
C ASN A 243 -3.49 -3.61 3.28
N HIS A 244 -2.68 -4.58 2.84
CA HIS A 244 -2.74 -5.92 3.43
C HIS A 244 -2.05 -5.92 4.80
N PRO A 245 -2.64 -6.51 5.84
CA PRO A 245 -1.96 -6.71 7.11
C PRO A 245 -0.76 -7.67 6.95
N PRO A 246 0.36 -7.41 7.65
CA PRO A 246 1.48 -8.33 7.73
C PRO A 246 1.10 -9.71 8.30
N PRO A 247 1.91 -10.75 8.04
CA PRO A 247 1.65 -12.12 8.50
C PRO A 247 1.35 -12.27 10.00
N ASP A 248 2.15 -11.67 10.89
CA ASP A 248 1.96 -11.82 12.33
C ASP A 248 0.77 -11.00 12.83
N LEU A 249 0.48 -9.87 12.16
CA LEU A 249 -0.74 -9.11 12.41
C LEU A 249 -2.01 -9.88 12.00
N CYS A 250 -1.96 -10.66 10.91
CA CYS A 250 -3.05 -11.57 10.55
C CYS A 250 -3.29 -12.61 11.64
N GLU A 251 -2.22 -13.18 12.21
CA GLU A 251 -2.31 -14.17 13.29
C GLU A 251 -2.93 -13.55 14.56
N PHE A 252 -2.52 -12.32 14.89
CA PHE A 252 -3.13 -11.54 15.95
C PHE A 252 -4.63 -11.31 15.72
N PHE A 253 -5.04 -10.97 14.49
CA PHE A 253 -6.45 -10.81 14.14
C PHE A 253 -7.24 -12.13 14.20
N CYS A 254 -6.65 -13.24 13.74
CA CYS A 254 -7.23 -14.57 13.87
C CYS A 254 -7.55 -14.90 15.34
N LYS A 255 -6.57 -14.68 16.23
CA LYS A 255 -6.73 -14.91 17.66
C LYS A 255 -7.88 -14.06 18.23
N HIS A 256 -7.94 -12.78 17.87
CA HIS A 256 -9.02 -11.88 18.29
C HIS A 256 -10.40 -12.35 17.81
N CYS A 257 -10.52 -12.82 16.57
CA CYS A 257 -11.77 -13.38 16.03
C CYS A 257 -12.26 -14.59 16.86
N ARG A 258 -11.36 -15.52 17.23
CA ARG A 258 -11.72 -16.71 18.03
C ARG A 258 -12.10 -16.36 19.47
N GLU A 259 -11.33 -15.48 20.10
CA GLU A 259 -11.52 -15.17 21.52
C GLU A 259 -12.67 -14.20 21.76
N ARG A 260 -12.95 -13.30 20.80
CA ARG A 260 -13.91 -12.19 20.96
C ARG A 260 -14.77 -11.99 19.70
N PRO A 261 -15.50 -13.02 19.25
CA PRO A 261 -16.28 -12.99 18.00
C PRO A 261 -17.39 -11.93 17.99
N ARG A 262 -17.87 -11.54 19.18
CA ARG A 262 -18.93 -10.52 19.38
C ARG A 262 -18.39 -9.10 19.56
N SER A 263 -17.07 -8.88 19.46
CA SER A 263 -16.48 -7.55 19.63
C SER A 263 -16.85 -6.61 18.48
N MET A 264 -16.96 -5.31 18.78
CA MET A 264 -17.21 -4.28 17.76
C MET A 264 -16.09 -4.21 16.72
N VAL A 265 -14.86 -4.58 17.10
CA VAL A 265 -13.74 -4.69 16.17
C VAL A 265 -14.01 -5.72 15.08
N VAL A 266 -14.51 -6.91 15.43
CA VAL A 266 -14.89 -7.92 14.42
C VAL A 266 -16.00 -7.35 13.53
N ILE A 267 -17.04 -6.78 14.12
CA ILE A 267 -18.26 -6.38 13.41
C ILE A 267 -18.06 -5.14 12.52
N GLU A 268 -17.30 -4.14 12.97
CA GLU A 268 -17.19 -2.84 12.29
C GLU A 268 -15.82 -2.61 11.64
N VAL A 269 -14.74 -3.08 12.28
CA VAL A 269 -13.38 -2.78 11.80
C VAL A 269 -12.88 -3.84 10.83
N PHE A 270 -13.04 -5.13 11.15
CA PHE A 270 -12.59 -6.20 10.27
C PHE A 270 -13.48 -6.39 9.05
N THR A 271 -14.76 -6.05 9.13
CA THR A 271 -15.69 -6.11 7.99
C THR A 271 -15.10 -5.46 6.73
N PRO A 272 -14.83 -4.14 6.67
CA PRO A 272 -14.31 -3.51 5.46
C PRO A 272 -12.95 -4.07 5.01
N VAL A 273 -12.10 -4.50 5.96
CA VAL A 273 -10.79 -5.11 5.67
C VAL A 273 -10.96 -6.45 4.94
N VAL A 274 -11.80 -7.34 5.46
CA VAL A 274 -12.06 -8.65 4.85
C VAL A 274 -12.82 -8.50 3.53
N GLN A 275 -13.76 -7.55 3.44
CA GLN A 275 -14.40 -7.22 2.19
C GLN A 275 -13.36 -6.81 1.12
N ARG A 276 -12.40 -5.95 1.48
CA ARG A 276 -11.31 -5.59 0.57
C ARG A 276 -10.48 -6.80 0.17
N ILE A 277 -10.04 -7.62 1.13
CA ILE A 277 -9.21 -8.81 0.86
C ILE A 277 -9.91 -9.70 -0.17
N LEU A 278 -11.20 -9.98 0.01
CA LEU A 278 -11.98 -10.80 -0.91
C LEU A 278 -12.16 -10.16 -2.30
N LYS A 279 -12.24 -8.82 -2.39
CA LYS A 279 -12.41 -8.09 -3.67
C LYS A 279 -11.11 -7.89 -4.45
N HIS A 280 -10.00 -7.67 -3.77
CA HIS A 280 -8.77 -7.16 -4.37
C HIS A 280 -7.57 -8.12 -4.31
N ASN A 281 -7.59 -9.15 -3.45
CA ASN A 281 -6.52 -10.12 -3.45
C ASN A 281 -6.54 -10.96 -4.73
N MET A 282 -5.45 -10.90 -5.48
CA MET A 282 -5.29 -11.59 -6.77
C MET A 282 -4.81 -13.03 -6.64
N ASP A 283 -4.18 -13.39 -5.52
CA ASP A 283 -3.64 -14.73 -5.30
C ASP A 283 -3.84 -15.16 -3.84
N PHE A 284 -5.09 -15.46 -3.54
CA PHE A 284 -5.53 -15.90 -2.23
C PHE A 284 -4.96 -17.27 -1.84
N GLY A 285 -4.42 -18.03 -2.81
CA GLY A 285 -3.68 -19.26 -2.58
C GLY A 285 -2.30 -19.03 -1.96
N LYS A 286 -1.57 -18.00 -2.44
CA LYS A 286 -0.21 -17.64 -1.99
C LYS A 286 -0.15 -16.85 -0.69
N CYS A 287 -1.28 -16.38 -0.17
CA CYS A 287 -1.34 -15.64 1.10
C CYS A 287 -2.06 -16.44 2.19
N PRO A 288 -1.47 -17.53 2.73
CA PRO A 288 -2.15 -18.46 3.64
C PRO A 288 -2.64 -17.78 4.93
N ARG A 289 -1.91 -16.78 5.45
CA ARG A 289 -2.33 -16.06 6.66
C ARG A 289 -3.50 -15.10 6.44
N LEU A 290 -3.56 -14.42 5.28
CA LEU A 290 -4.74 -13.61 4.90
C LEU A 290 -5.97 -14.51 4.70
N ARG A 291 -5.76 -15.70 4.11
CA ARG A 291 -6.80 -16.70 3.97
C ARG A 291 -7.32 -17.19 5.32
N LEU A 292 -6.41 -17.53 6.22
CA LEU A 292 -6.77 -17.94 7.58
C LEU A 292 -7.52 -16.83 8.31
N PHE A 293 -7.06 -15.58 8.24
CA PHE A 293 -7.78 -14.46 8.84
C PHE A 293 -9.21 -14.32 8.29
N THR A 294 -9.37 -14.45 6.98
CA THR A 294 -10.70 -14.43 6.34
C THR A 294 -11.59 -15.57 6.85
N GLN A 295 -11.03 -16.78 7.00
CA GLN A 295 -11.73 -17.94 7.54
C GLN A 295 -12.20 -17.69 8.98
N GLU A 296 -11.29 -17.26 9.86
CA GLU A 296 -11.57 -17.01 11.29
C GLU A 296 -12.59 -15.89 11.47
N TYR A 297 -12.52 -14.86 10.63
CA TYR A 297 -13.53 -13.80 10.60
C TYR A 297 -14.92 -14.34 10.21
N ILE A 298 -15.03 -15.19 9.19
CA ILE A 298 -16.32 -15.78 8.78
C ILE A 298 -16.88 -16.68 9.90
N LEU A 299 -16.03 -17.45 10.56
CA LEU A 299 -16.42 -18.26 11.72
C LEU A 299 -16.93 -17.36 12.86
N ALA A 300 -16.21 -16.28 13.18
CA ALA A 300 -16.63 -15.31 14.19
C ALA A 300 -18.00 -14.68 13.88
N LEU A 301 -18.27 -14.34 12.62
CA LEU A 301 -19.60 -13.87 12.20
C LEU A 301 -20.70 -14.92 12.43
N ASN A 302 -20.38 -16.20 12.21
CA ASN A 302 -21.33 -17.30 12.42
C ASN A 302 -21.62 -17.58 13.91
N GLU A 303 -20.81 -17.05 14.84
CA GLU A 303 -21.07 -17.14 16.28
C GLU A 303 -21.96 -16.02 16.82
N LEU A 304 -22.27 -15.01 15.99
CA LEU A 304 -23.22 -13.96 16.34
C LEU A 304 -24.64 -14.53 16.44
N ASN A 305 -25.55 -13.82 17.11
CA ASN A 305 -26.90 -14.33 17.42
C ASN A 305 -27.74 -14.73 16.17
N GLY A 306 -27.42 -14.21 14.99
CA GLY A 306 -28.07 -14.58 13.73
C GLY A 306 -27.38 -15.73 12.97
N GLY A 307 -26.25 -16.22 13.47
CA GLY A 307 -25.44 -17.29 12.88
C GLY A 307 -25.22 -17.15 11.38
N MET A 308 -25.61 -18.18 10.64
CA MET A 308 -25.48 -18.25 9.19
C MET A 308 -26.17 -17.09 8.44
N GLU A 309 -27.24 -16.52 8.97
CA GLU A 309 -27.90 -15.37 8.34
C GLU A 309 -27.03 -14.11 8.35
N VAL A 310 -26.14 -13.97 9.33
CA VAL A 310 -25.17 -12.88 9.36
C VAL A 310 -24.11 -13.07 8.27
N VAL A 311 -23.63 -14.30 8.09
CA VAL A 311 -22.68 -14.65 7.02
C VAL A 311 -23.30 -14.40 5.64
N LYS A 312 -24.56 -14.80 5.43
CA LYS A 312 -25.29 -14.52 4.17
C LYS A 312 -25.39 -13.03 3.91
N LYS A 313 -25.77 -12.22 4.90
CA LYS A 313 -25.82 -10.75 4.78
C LYS A 313 -24.45 -10.15 4.46
N PHE A 314 -23.38 -10.66 5.08
CA PHE A 314 -22.02 -10.25 4.75
C PHE A 314 -21.69 -10.53 3.28
N VAL A 315 -21.93 -11.73 2.77
CA VAL A 315 -21.70 -12.05 1.35
C VAL A 315 -22.57 -11.18 0.44
N HIS A 316 -23.82 -10.91 0.82
CA HIS A 316 -24.73 -10.03 0.08
C HIS A 316 -24.33 -8.54 0.13
N SER A 317 -23.44 -8.14 1.04
CA SER A 317 -22.89 -6.78 1.07
C SER A 317 -21.74 -6.57 0.06
N MET A 318 -21.30 -7.64 -0.62
CA MET A 318 -20.10 -7.65 -1.46
C MET A 318 -20.37 -7.35 -2.94
N HIS A 319 -21.58 -6.88 -3.25
CA HIS A 319 -21.99 -6.54 -4.61
C HIS A 319 -21.24 -5.30 -5.12
N GLY A 320 -20.98 -5.29 -6.43
CA GLY A 320 -20.44 -4.11 -7.09
C GLY A 320 -21.48 -2.99 -7.16
N PRO A 321 -21.06 -1.72 -7.38
CA PRO A 321 -21.97 -0.58 -7.46
C PRO A 321 -23.12 -0.74 -8.47
N THR A 322 -22.92 -1.59 -9.47
CA THR A 322 -23.86 -1.86 -10.57
C THR A 322 -24.26 -3.34 -10.67
N GLY A 323 -23.82 -4.19 -9.75
CA GLY A 323 -23.90 -5.65 -9.89
C GLY A 323 -25.05 -6.28 -9.11
N GLN A 324 -25.89 -7.07 -9.78
CA GLN A 324 -26.77 -8.04 -9.11
C GLN A 324 -26.00 -9.24 -8.53
N CYS A 325 -24.71 -9.37 -8.86
CA CYS A 325 -23.81 -10.40 -8.35
C CYS A 325 -22.68 -9.79 -7.49
N PRO A 326 -22.12 -10.55 -6.52
CA PRO A 326 -20.91 -10.16 -5.81
C PRO A 326 -19.76 -9.81 -6.76
N HIS A 327 -18.83 -8.98 -6.30
CA HIS A 327 -17.63 -8.64 -7.08
C HIS A 327 -16.93 -9.92 -7.62
N PRO A 328 -16.46 -9.96 -8.89
CA PRO A 328 -16.07 -11.22 -9.56
C PRO A 328 -15.02 -12.07 -8.83
N ARG A 329 -14.17 -11.45 -8.02
CA ARG A 329 -13.13 -12.16 -7.23
C ARG A 329 -13.64 -12.79 -5.93
N VAL A 330 -14.80 -12.35 -5.42
CA VAL A 330 -15.30 -12.75 -4.09
C VAL A 330 -15.60 -14.24 -4.06
N LEU A 331 -16.31 -14.76 -5.07
CA LEU A 331 -16.68 -16.17 -5.11
C LEU A 331 -15.45 -17.09 -5.24
N PRO A 332 -14.52 -16.89 -6.20
CA PRO A 332 -13.28 -17.67 -6.25
C PRO A 332 -12.47 -17.63 -4.95
N ASN A 333 -12.35 -16.45 -4.32
CA ASN A 333 -11.62 -16.31 -3.07
C ASN A 333 -12.32 -17.04 -1.91
N LEU A 334 -13.64 -16.95 -1.80
CA LEU A 334 -14.41 -17.71 -0.80
C LEU A 334 -14.28 -19.22 -1.00
N VAL A 335 -14.34 -19.71 -2.25
CA VAL A 335 -14.11 -21.14 -2.55
C VAL A 335 -12.71 -21.55 -2.09
N ALA A 336 -11.70 -20.72 -2.33
CA ALA A 336 -10.35 -20.99 -1.85
C ALA A 336 -10.24 -20.99 -0.31
N VAL A 337 -10.96 -20.11 0.41
CA VAL A 337 -11.08 -20.17 1.89
C VAL A 337 -11.66 -21.53 2.30
N CYS A 338 -12.83 -21.87 1.77
CA CYS A 338 -13.58 -23.06 2.17
C CYS A 338 -12.83 -24.35 1.87
N LEU A 339 -12.23 -24.48 0.68
CA LEU A 339 -11.43 -25.64 0.33
C LEU A 339 -10.24 -25.80 1.28
N ALA A 340 -9.52 -24.72 1.59
CA ALA A 340 -8.42 -24.77 2.54
C ALA A 340 -8.88 -25.22 3.93
N ALA A 341 -10.02 -24.72 4.41
CA ALA A 341 -10.60 -25.14 5.67
C ALA A 341 -10.95 -26.64 5.68
N ILE A 342 -11.59 -27.14 4.62
CA ILE A 342 -11.93 -28.57 4.46
C ILE A 342 -10.65 -29.42 4.49
N TYR A 343 -9.61 -29.02 3.76
CA TYR A 343 -8.32 -29.73 3.77
C TYR A 343 -7.70 -29.74 5.16
N SER A 344 -7.71 -28.62 5.88
CA SER A 344 -7.18 -28.55 7.26
C SER A 344 -7.94 -29.48 8.20
N CYS A 345 -9.28 -29.47 8.18
CA CYS A 345 -10.08 -30.39 9.00
C CYS A 345 -9.81 -31.86 8.67
N TYR A 346 -9.62 -32.19 7.39
CA TYR A 346 -9.31 -33.55 6.96
C TYR A 346 -7.89 -33.98 7.37
N GLU A 347 -6.88 -33.08 7.27
CA GLU A 347 -5.53 -33.34 7.77
C GLU A 347 -5.53 -33.58 9.29
N GLU A 348 -6.23 -32.74 10.06
CA GLU A 348 -6.38 -32.91 11.51
C GLU A 348 -7.05 -34.26 11.85
N PHE A 349 -8.10 -34.62 11.13
CA PHE A 349 -8.79 -35.89 11.29
C PHE A 349 -7.86 -37.09 11.01
N ILE A 350 -7.08 -37.06 9.93
CA ILE A 350 -6.10 -38.10 9.62
C ILE A 350 -5.04 -38.21 10.72
N ASN A 351 -4.46 -37.08 11.12
CA ASN A 351 -3.39 -37.03 12.11
C ASN A 351 -3.87 -37.51 13.49
N SER A 352 -5.13 -37.27 13.83
CA SER A 352 -5.72 -37.73 15.10
C SER A 352 -5.92 -39.26 15.18
N ARG A 353 -5.79 -39.98 14.07
CA ARG A 353 -6.05 -41.44 13.99
C ARG A 353 -4.78 -42.29 13.96
N ASP A 354 -3.61 -41.73 14.27
CA ASP A 354 -2.30 -42.40 14.44
C ASP A 354 -2.17 -43.71 13.65
N ASN A 355 -1.86 -43.61 12.35
CA ASN A 355 -1.34 -44.64 11.41
C ASN A 355 -1.69 -44.34 9.93
N SER A 356 -2.38 -43.24 9.63
CA SER A 356 -2.70 -42.88 8.24
C SER A 356 -1.67 -41.88 7.69
N PRO A 357 -1.09 -42.12 6.49
CA PRO A 357 -0.13 -41.19 5.91
C PRO A 357 -0.78 -39.82 5.69
N SER A 358 -0.03 -38.76 5.96
CA SER A 358 -0.47 -37.38 5.77
C SER A 358 -0.85 -37.13 4.30
N LEU A 359 -1.75 -36.17 4.05
CA LEU A 359 -2.11 -35.80 2.66
C LEU A 359 -0.90 -35.41 1.81
N LYS A 360 0.14 -34.85 2.43
CA LYS A 360 1.43 -34.56 1.77
C LYS A 360 2.14 -35.83 1.33
N GLU A 361 2.15 -36.87 2.14
CA GLU A 361 2.72 -38.18 1.79
C GLU A 361 1.91 -38.88 0.70
N ILE A 362 0.57 -38.81 0.75
CA ILE A 362 -0.31 -39.36 -0.28
C ILE A 362 -0.08 -38.65 -1.62
N ARG A 363 -0.01 -37.31 -1.61
CA ARG A 363 0.27 -36.50 -2.80
C ARG A 363 1.64 -36.83 -3.40
N ASN A 364 2.68 -36.89 -2.55
CA ASN A 364 4.03 -37.23 -3.00
C ASN A 364 4.13 -38.68 -3.50
N GLY A 365 3.39 -39.62 -2.91
CA GLY A 365 3.28 -41.00 -3.37
C GLY A 365 2.59 -41.14 -4.73
N CYS A 366 1.52 -40.39 -4.99
CA CYS A 366 0.89 -40.32 -6.31
C CYS A 366 1.81 -39.69 -7.36
N GLN A 367 2.63 -38.72 -6.98
CA GLN A 367 3.57 -38.08 -7.88
C GLN A 367 4.71 -39.04 -8.29
N GLN A 368 5.22 -39.85 -7.36
CA GLN A 368 6.18 -40.93 -7.67
C GLN A 368 5.58 -42.04 -8.56
N GLN A 369 4.28 -42.30 -8.51
CA GLN A 369 3.63 -43.24 -9.43
C GLN A 369 3.58 -42.70 -10.88
N ASN A 370 3.46 -41.38 -11.07
CA ASN A 370 3.46 -40.79 -12.42
C ASN A 370 4.83 -40.77 -13.10
N ASP A 371 5.94 -40.86 -12.35
CA ASP A 371 7.28 -41.01 -12.92
C ASP A 371 7.59 -42.45 -13.39
N ARG A 372 6.75 -43.42 -13.04
CA ARG A 372 6.76 -44.76 -13.67
C ARG A 372 5.81 -44.77 -14.86
N LYS A 373 6.33 -44.26 -15.98
CA LYS A 373 5.73 -44.31 -17.32
C LYS A 373 5.18 -45.72 -17.64
N PRO A 374 3.86 -45.92 -17.86
CA PRO A 374 3.38 -47.14 -18.49
C PRO A 374 3.62 -47.08 -20.00
N PRO A 375 3.90 -48.20 -20.69
CA PRO A 375 4.03 -48.21 -22.13
C PRO A 375 2.65 -48.04 -22.78
N MET A 376 2.43 -46.93 -23.48
CA MET A 376 1.26 -46.75 -24.34
C MET A 376 1.34 -47.65 -25.57
N PRO A 377 0.21 -48.25 -26.00
CA PRO A 377 -0.07 -48.41 -27.41
C PRO A 377 -1.28 -47.56 -27.80
N LEU A 378 -1.05 -46.58 -28.67
CA LEU A 378 -2.09 -45.80 -29.35
C LEU A 378 -2.77 -46.68 -30.41
N ARG A 379 -4.06 -47.01 -30.22
CA ARG A 379 -4.95 -47.43 -31.31
C ARG A 379 -6.37 -46.94 -31.06
N LEU A 380 -6.79 -45.94 -31.86
CA LEU A 380 -8.19 -45.68 -32.18
C LEU A 380 -8.27 -45.08 -33.59
N LEU A 381 -8.41 -46.02 -34.54
CA LEU A 381 -9.23 -46.00 -35.75
C LEU A 381 -9.43 -44.68 -36.52
N ARG A 382 -8.82 -44.61 -37.71
CA ARG A 382 -9.16 -43.71 -38.83
C ARG A 382 -9.73 -44.56 -39.97
N PRO A 383 -10.87 -44.22 -40.59
CA PRO A 383 -11.28 -44.85 -41.85
C PRO A 383 -10.58 -44.19 -43.05
N GLU A 384 -10.00 -45.00 -43.92
CA GLU A 384 -9.43 -44.64 -45.23
C GLU A 384 -10.50 -44.20 -46.25
N PRO A 385 -10.17 -43.33 -47.22
CA PRO A 385 -11.00 -43.07 -48.39
C PRO A 385 -10.65 -43.99 -49.58
N LEU A 386 -11.69 -44.46 -50.27
CA LEU A 386 -11.64 -45.29 -51.49
C LEU A 386 -11.36 -44.44 -52.75
N THR A 387 -10.49 -44.92 -53.63
CA THR A 387 -10.37 -44.52 -55.05
C THR A 387 -11.02 -45.54 -55.99
N PRO A 388 -11.43 -45.12 -57.20
CA PRO A 388 -11.10 -45.88 -58.41
C PRO A 388 -10.57 -45.02 -59.61
N PRO A 389 -9.86 -45.60 -60.61
CA PRO A 389 -9.24 -44.93 -61.78
C PRO A 389 -9.93 -45.29 -63.14
N PRO A 390 -9.39 -45.08 -64.38
CA PRO A 390 -8.51 -44.02 -64.98
C PRO A 390 -8.97 -43.44 -66.38
N THR A 391 -8.17 -42.50 -66.92
CA THR A 391 -7.94 -42.09 -68.35
C THR A 391 -9.00 -41.21 -69.05
N THR A 392 -8.68 -40.03 -69.62
CA THR A 392 -8.03 -39.88 -70.96
C THR A 392 -7.68 -38.38 -71.25
N LEU A 393 -6.41 -38.13 -71.66
CA LEU A 393 -5.88 -37.11 -72.62
C LEU A 393 -6.06 -35.58 -72.40
N LEU A 394 -4.97 -34.80 -72.23
CA LEU A 394 -4.12 -34.20 -73.29
C LEU A 394 -3.02 -33.25 -72.74
N LEU A 395 -1.92 -33.15 -73.48
CA LEU A 395 -0.60 -32.54 -73.21
C LEU A 395 -0.54 -30.99 -73.25
N LEU A 396 0.43 -30.41 -72.54
CA LEU A 396 1.61 -29.65 -73.07
C LEU A 396 2.48 -29.18 -71.87
N SER A 397 3.68 -29.75 -71.59
CA SER A 397 5.04 -29.31 -72.00
C SER A 397 5.28 -27.80 -71.82
N THR A 398 6.23 -27.26 -71.03
CA THR A 398 7.67 -27.56 -70.89
C THR A 398 8.27 -26.85 -69.64
N ALA A 399 9.36 -27.42 -69.10
CA ALA A 399 10.23 -26.97 -67.99
C ALA A 399 11.21 -25.82 -68.41
N PRO A 400 12.20 -25.30 -67.62
CA PRO A 400 12.78 -25.80 -66.36
C PRO A 400 13.21 -24.75 -65.28
N SER A 401 13.69 -25.27 -64.13
CA SER A 401 14.22 -24.55 -62.96
C SER A 401 15.77 -24.29 -63.03
N PRO A 402 16.45 -23.85 -61.94
CA PRO A 402 17.00 -22.51 -61.62
C PRO A 402 18.56 -22.43 -61.73
N PRO A 403 19.24 -21.32 -61.33
CA PRO A 403 20.02 -21.39 -60.08
C PRO A 403 20.21 -20.07 -59.26
N GLN A 404 20.78 -20.26 -58.07
CA GLN A 404 21.03 -19.42 -56.89
C GLN A 404 22.12 -18.29 -57.03
N PRO A 405 22.36 -17.46 -55.98
CA PRO A 405 22.76 -16.04 -56.07
C PRO A 405 24.27 -15.75 -55.93
N PRO A 406 24.71 -14.50 -56.14
CA PRO A 406 26.03 -14.02 -55.71
C PRO A 406 26.01 -13.21 -54.38
N PRO A 407 27.17 -13.11 -53.69
CA PRO A 407 27.34 -12.60 -52.31
C PRO A 407 27.64 -11.08 -52.23
N PRO A 408 27.76 -10.48 -51.01
CA PRO A 408 27.71 -9.03 -50.79
C PRO A 408 29.09 -8.36 -50.70
N ALA A 409 29.16 -7.03 -50.91
CA ALA A 409 30.18 -6.08 -50.41
C ALA A 409 29.84 -4.63 -50.86
N PRO A 410 30.52 -3.57 -50.38
CA PRO A 410 30.74 -3.14 -48.99
C PRO A 410 30.32 -1.66 -48.76
N THR A 411 30.62 -1.18 -47.55
CA THR A 411 30.24 0.04 -46.79
C THR A 411 30.60 1.45 -47.30
N ASN A 412 29.81 2.42 -46.79
CA ASN A 412 30.09 3.83 -46.39
C ASN A 412 30.14 4.93 -47.48
N PRO A 413 29.81 6.22 -47.16
CA PRO A 413 29.89 6.93 -45.86
C PRO A 413 28.58 7.18 -45.10
#